data_AF-A0A2I0K6R3-F1
#
_entry.id   AF-A0A2I0K6R3-F1
#
_cell.length_a   1.000
_cell.length_b   1.000
_cell.length_c   1.000
_cell.angle_alpha   90.00
_cell.angle_beta   90.00
_cell.angle_gamma   90.00
#
_symmetry.space_group_name_H-M   'P 1'
#
loop_
_entity.id
_entity.type
_entity.pdbx_description
1 polymer ?
#
loop_
_entity_poly.entity_id
_entity_poly.type
_entity_poly.pdbx_seq_one_letter_code
_entity_poly.pdbx_strand_id
1 'polypeptide(L)'
;MRKRLVRKAFDMILGISLSENREDYEKFWDNYGKFLKLGCIEDRDNHKRIAPLLRFFSSQSEEDLISLDEYVENMKSEQKDIYYIAADNVASAKNTPFLEKLLEKDLEVLFLVDPIDEVAIQNLKSYKEKNFVDISKEDLDLGDKDEEKEKVMKQEFGQTCDWIKKRLGEKVASVQISNRLSSSPCVLVSGRFGWSANMER
;
A
#
# COMPACT_ATOMS: atom_id res chain seq x y z
N MET A 1 24.43 -21.53 -16.59
CA MET A 1 25.24 -20.29 -16.46
C MET A 1 24.37 -19.08 -16.07
N ARG A 2 23.27 -18.79 -16.78
CA ARG A 2 22.33 -17.67 -16.51
C ARG A 2 21.85 -17.56 -15.05
N LYS A 3 21.28 -18.62 -14.46
CA LYS A 3 20.80 -18.60 -13.06
C LYS A 3 21.88 -18.19 -12.03
N ARG A 4 23.13 -18.62 -12.25
CA ARG A 4 24.26 -18.27 -11.37
C ARG A 4 24.63 -16.80 -11.46
N LEU A 5 24.62 -16.22 -12.67
CA LEU A 5 24.89 -14.81 -12.89
C LEU A 5 23.80 -13.94 -12.27
N VAL A 6 22.52 -14.28 -12.51
CA VAL A 6 21.37 -13.57 -11.93
C VAL A 6 21.46 -13.56 -10.40
N ARG A 7 21.70 -14.72 -9.78
CA ARG A 7 21.89 -14.82 -8.34
C ARG A 7 23.02 -13.92 -7.83
N LYS A 8 24.20 -13.95 -8.48
CA LYS A 8 25.33 -13.11 -8.09
C LYS A 8 25.04 -11.62 -8.26
N ALA A 9 24.27 -11.23 -9.28
CA ALA A 9 23.85 -9.85 -9.47
C ALA A 9 22.96 -9.38 -8.30
N PHE A 10 21.95 -10.17 -7.91
CA PHE A 10 21.14 -9.86 -6.73
C PHE A 10 21.97 -9.79 -5.45
N ASP A 11 22.88 -10.75 -5.23
CA ASP A 11 23.75 -10.75 -4.04
C ASP A 11 24.64 -9.49 -4.01
N MET A 12 25.14 -9.03 -5.16
CA MET A 12 25.93 -7.79 -5.28
C MET A 12 25.07 -6.55 -4.98
N ILE A 13 23.88 -6.44 -5.58
CA ILE A 13 22.98 -5.30 -5.38
C ILE A 13 22.53 -5.22 -3.91
N LEU A 14 22.21 -6.37 -3.30
CA LEU A 14 21.91 -6.45 -1.87
C LEU A 14 23.11 -6.01 -1.01
N GLY A 15 24.33 -6.37 -1.40
CA GLY A 15 25.55 -5.91 -0.72
C GLY A 15 25.68 -4.38 -0.74
N ILE A 16 25.35 -3.74 -1.86
CA ILE A 16 25.33 -2.27 -1.97
C ILE A 16 24.24 -1.70 -1.07
N SER A 17 23.05 -2.31 -1.07
CA SER A 17 21.90 -1.83 -0.30
C SER A 17 22.08 -1.92 1.21
N LEU A 18 22.96 -2.81 1.68
CA LEU A 18 23.31 -3.02 3.08
C LEU A 18 24.61 -2.32 3.48
N SER A 19 25.25 -1.60 2.56
CA SER A 19 26.47 -0.87 2.86
C SER A 19 26.16 0.40 3.68
N GLU A 20 27.13 0.85 4.48
CA GLU A 20 27.03 2.10 5.25
C GLU A 20 26.85 3.33 4.34
N ASN A 21 27.22 3.22 3.06
CA ASN A 21 27.08 4.30 2.08
C ASN A 21 25.71 4.24 1.37
N ARG A 22 24.70 4.90 1.96
CA ARG A 22 23.34 4.95 1.39
C ARG A 22 23.31 5.55 -0.03
N GLU A 23 24.18 6.51 -0.33
CA GLU A 23 24.22 7.19 -1.64
C GLU A 23 24.47 6.23 -2.81
N ASP A 24 25.25 5.16 -2.60
CA ASP A 24 25.56 4.21 -3.68
C ASP A 24 24.31 3.44 -4.09
N TYR A 25 23.46 3.11 -3.10
CA TYR A 25 22.19 2.44 -3.38
C TYR A 25 21.15 3.40 -3.94
N GLU A 26 21.10 4.65 -3.48
CA GLU A 26 20.24 5.69 -4.05
C GLU A 26 20.54 5.90 -5.53
N LYS A 27 21.83 6.07 -5.89
CA LYS A 27 22.26 6.15 -7.29
C LYS A 27 21.86 4.92 -8.09
N PHE A 28 21.99 3.72 -7.52
CA PHE A 28 21.51 2.50 -8.18
C PHE A 28 19.99 2.53 -8.36
N TRP A 29 19.24 2.92 -7.34
CA TRP A 29 17.78 2.95 -7.36
C TRP A 29 17.24 3.94 -8.40
N ASP A 30 17.79 5.14 -8.46
CA ASP A 30 17.38 6.18 -9.43
C ASP A 30 17.53 5.71 -10.88
N ASN A 31 18.57 4.93 -11.15
CA ASN A 31 18.86 4.44 -12.50
C ASN A 31 18.17 3.11 -12.82
N TYR A 32 17.99 2.22 -11.83
CA TYR A 32 17.61 0.83 -12.06
C TYR A 32 16.41 0.32 -11.26
N GLY A 33 15.85 1.10 -10.34
CA GLY A 33 14.72 0.71 -9.49
C GLY A 33 13.48 0.29 -10.29
N LYS A 34 13.22 0.94 -11.43
CA LYS A 34 12.13 0.57 -12.35
C LYS A 34 12.27 -0.85 -12.90
N PHE A 35 13.50 -1.33 -13.14
CA PHE A 35 13.73 -2.70 -13.60
C PHE A 35 13.55 -3.73 -12.49
N LEU A 36 13.82 -3.37 -11.23
CA LEU A 36 13.47 -4.23 -10.09
C LEU A 36 11.95 -4.38 -9.98
N LYS A 37 11.21 -3.28 -10.10
CA LYS A 37 9.74 -3.29 -10.12
C LYS A 37 9.18 -4.11 -11.28
N LEU A 38 9.78 -4.03 -12.48
CA LEU A 38 9.43 -4.91 -13.61
C LEU A 38 9.72 -6.38 -13.29
N GLY A 39 10.84 -6.67 -12.62
CA GLY A 39 11.18 -8.01 -12.15
C GLY A 39 10.12 -8.60 -11.22
N CYS A 40 9.44 -7.80 -10.40
CA CYS A 40 8.30 -8.25 -9.59
C CYS A 40 7.09 -8.70 -10.42
N ILE A 41 6.98 -8.26 -11.67
CA ILE A 41 5.86 -8.61 -12.57
C ILE A 41 6.22 -9.87 -13.36
N GLU A 42 7.46 -9.92 -13.88
CA GLU A 42 7.88 -10.94 -14.85
C GLU A 42 8.64 -12.13 -14.24
N ASP A 43 9.37 -11.95 -13.13
CA ASP A 43 10.33 -12.92 -12.58
C ASP A 43 9.93 -13.47 -11.21
N ARG A 44 8.82 -14.23 -11.20
CA ARG A 44 8.24 -14.87 -10.01
C ARG A 44 9.22 -15.73 -9.23
N ASP A 45 10.14 -16.41 -9.92
CA ASP A 45 11.14 -17.28 -9.30
C ASP A 45 12.12 -16.49 -8.42
N ASN A 46 12.31 -15.20 -8.69
CA ASN A 46 13.26 -14.34 -7.98
C ASN A 46 12.59 -13.31 -7.05
N HIS A 47 11.27 -13.36 -6.81
CA HIS A 47 10.58 -12.42 -5.90
C HIS A 47 11.26 -12.29 -4.53
N LYS A 48 11.70 -13.41 -3.94
CA LYS A 48 12.40 -13.43 -2.64
C LYS A 48 13.73 -12.64 -2.64
N ARG A 49 14.33 -12.44 -3.81
CA ARG A 49 15.58 -11.69 -4.00
C ARG A 49 15.35 -10.25 -4.44
N ILE A 50 14.25 -9.99 -5.14
CA ILE A 50 13.88 -8.67 -5.62
C ILE A 50 13.24 -7.84 -4.51
N ALA A 51 12.32 -8.42 -3.73
CA ALA A 51 11.55 -7.67 -2.73
C ALA A 51 12.42 -6.88 -1.72
N PRO A 52 13.52 -7.42 -1.14
CA PRO A 52 14.38 -6.66 -0.22
C PRO A 52 15.07 -5.44 -0.86
N LEU A 53 15.16 -5.42 -2.19
CA LEU A 53 15.79 -4.35 -2.96
C LEU A 53 14.80 -3.21 -3.27
N LEU A 54 13.50 -3.41 -3.03
CA LEU A 54 12.51 -2.38 -3.29
C LEU A 54 12.62 -1.23 -2.28
N ARG A 55 12.28 -0.04 -2.75
CA ARG A 55 12.30 1.20 -1.99
C ARG A 55 11.03 2.00 -2.27
N PHE A 56 10.46 2.59 -1.22
CA PHE A 56 9.20 3.34 -1.29
C PHE A 56 9.24 4.50 -0.31
N PHE A 57 8.47 5.56 -0.59
CA PHE A 57 8.13 6.53 0.44
C PHE A 57 7.09 5.92 1.38
N SER A 58 6.92 6.49 2.55
CA SER A 58 5.87 6.08 3.48
C SER A 58 5.28 7.27 4.25
N SER A 59 4.21 7.02 4.98
CA SER A 59 3.61 7.99 5.90
C SER A 59 4.53 8.41 7.05
N GLN A 60 5.64 7.70 7.27
CA GLN A 60 6.65 8.05 8.28
C GLN A 60 7.98 8.50 7.65
N SER A 61 8.14 8.35 6.33
CA SER A 61 9.33 8.76 5.57
C SER A 61 8.90 9.32 4.20
N GLU A 62 8.62 10.62 4.19
CA GLU A 62 8.05 11.31 3.01
C GLU A 62 9.13 11.89 2.08
N GLU A 63 10.32 12.16 2.62
CA GLU A 63 11.44 12.77 1.90
C GLU A 63 12.47 11.72 1.47
N ASP A 64 12.58 10.63 2.24
CA ASP A 64 13.52 9.55 2.02
C ASP A 64 12.79 8.26 1.64
N LEU A 65 13.46 7.42 0.87
CA LEU A 65 12.94 6.11 0.51
C LEU A 65 13.35 5.05 1.54
N ILE A 66 12.40 4.27 2.01
CA ILE A 66 12.62 3.15 2.92
C ILE A 66 12.52 1.79 2.20
N SER A 67 13.21 0.80 2.74
CA SER A 67 13.09 -0.60 2.37
C SER A 67 11.86 -1.26 3.00
N LEU A 68 11.46 -2.41 2.44
CA LEU A 68 10.45 -3.26 3.07
C LEU A 68 10.93 -3.84 4.41
N ASP A 69 12.24 -3.96 4.62
CA ASP A 69 12.80 -4.39 5.90
C ASP A 69 12.62 -3.32 6.97
N GLU A 70 12.95 -2.06 6.66
CA GLU A 70 12.71 -0.92 7.55
C GLU A 70 11.22 -0.80 7.91
N TYR A 71 10.31 -0.93 6.94
CA TYR A 71 8.86 -0.98 7.22
C TYR A 71 8.52 -2.10 8.21
N VAL A 72 9.00 -3.33 7.95
CA VAL A 72 8.70 -4.50 8.80
C VAL A 72 9.25 -4.35 10.22
N GLU A 73 10.40 -3.69 10.38
CA GLU A 73 10.99 -3.39 11.69
C GLU A 73 10.19 -2.33 12.47
N ASN A 74 9.55 -1.39 11.77
CA ASN A 74 8.68 -0.36 12.36
C ASN A 74 7.24 -0.84 12.62
N MET A 75 6.87 -2.05 12.16
CA MET A 75 5.52 -2.57 12.36
C MET A 75 5.16 -2.75 13.83
N LYS A 76 3.90 -2.48 14.14
CA LYS A 76 3.35 -2.79 15.46
C LYS A 76 3.26 -4.30 15.68
N SER A 77 3.38 -4.73 16.93
CA SER A 77 3.36 -6.15 17.31
C SER A 77 2.10 -6.89 16.83
N GLU A 78 0.94 -6.21 16.84
CA GLU A 78 -0.35 -6.77 16.39
C GLU A 78 -0.58 -6.62 14.88
N GLN A 79 0.29 -5.91 14.16
CA GLN A 79 0.14 -5.62 12.74
C GLN A 79 0.53 -6.84 11.89
N LYS A 80 -0.45 -7.37 11.15
CA LYS A 80 -0.29 -8.58 10.33
C LYS A 80 0.16 -8.29 8.90
N ASP A 81 -0.25 -7.16 8.35
CA ASP A 81 -0.12 -6.85 6.94
C ASP A 81 0.62 -5.52 6.71
N ILE A 82 1.18 -5.38 5.51
CA ILE A 82 1.84 -4.17 5.02
C ILE A 82 0.81 -3.32 4.28
N TYR A 83 0.54 -2.12 4.78
CA TYR A 83 -0.44 -1.22 4.18
C TYR A 83 0.21 -0.35 3.11
N TYR A 84 -0.48 -0.14 2.00
CA TYR A 84 -0.03 0.76 0.95
C TYR A 84 -1.18 1.53 0.31
N ILE A 85 -0.84 2.64 -0.35
CA ILE A 85 -1.72 3.37 -1.26
C ILE A 85 -0.97 3.78 -2.53
N ALA A 86 -1.63 3.63 -3.68
CA ALA A 86 -1.15 4.16 -4.94
C ALA A 86 -1.69 5.57 -5.20
N ALA A 87 -0.81 6.48 -5.62
CA ALA A 87 -1.14 7.88 -5.87
C ALA A 87 -0.17 8.50 -6.88
N ASP A 88 -0.44 9.71 -7.37
CA ASP A 88 0.37 10.36 -8.42
C ASP A 88 1.73 10.85 -7.91
N ASN A 89 1.80 11.17 -6.63
CA ASN A 89 2.99 11.70 -5.95
C ASN A 89 2.80 11.65 -4.42
N VAL A 90 3.88 11.86 -3.68
CA VAL A 90 3.88 11.83 -2.21
C VAL A 90 2.87 12.82 -1.61
N ALA A 91 2.75 14.03 -2.18
CA ALA A 91 1.80 15.02 -1.66
C ALA A 91 0.34 14.54 -1.77
N SER A 92 -0.03 13.89 -2.88
CA SER A 92 -1.36 13.30 -3.04
C SER A 92 -1.58 12.08 -2.14
N ALA A 93 -0.55 11.26 -1.93
CA ALA A 93 -0.61 10.12 -1.03
C ALA A 93 -0.81 10.58 0.43
N LYS A 94 -0.07 11.59 0.89
CA LYS A 94 -0.13 12.12 2.26
C LYS A 94 -1.49 12.75 2.61
N ASN A 95 -2.12 13.44 1.67
CA ASN A 95 -3.35 14.21 1.93
C ASN A 95 -4.64 13.43 1.69
N THR A 96 -4.56 12.11 1.51
CA THR A 96 -5.72 11.28 1.20
C THR A 96 -6.54 10.93 2.45
N PRO A 97 -7.88 10.93 2.39
CA PRO A 97 -8.73 10.52 3.50
C PRO A 97 -8.49 9.09 3.99
N PHE A 98 -7.96 8.20 3.13
CA PHE A 98 -7.69 6.81 3.50
C PHE A 98 -6.66 6.67 4.62
N LEU A 99 -5.78 7.65 4.83
CA LEU A 99 -4.73 7.59 5.84
C LEU A 99 -5.22 7.89 7.26
N GLU A 100 -6.31 8.64 7.42
CA GLU A 100 -6.69 9.27 8.70
C GLU A 100 -6.67 8.28 9.87
N LYS A 101 -7.41 7.16 9.76
CA LYS A 101 -7.48 6.16 10.83
C LYS A 101 -6.19 5.36 11.02
N LEU A 102 -5.44 5.13 9.94
CA LEU A 102 -4.15 4.44 10.04
C LEU A 102 -3.14 5.29 10.79
N LEU A 103 -3.09 6.60 10.53
CA LEU A 103 -2.24 7.54 11.25
C LEU A 103 -2.63 7.68 12.73
N GLU A 104 -3.93 7.71 13.06
CA GLU A 104 -4.40 7.69 14.46
C GLU A 104 -3.94 6.43 15.21
N LYS A 105 -3.92 5.30 14.50
CA LYS A 105 -3.40 4.02 15.01
C LYS A 105 -1.90 3.91 14.89
N ASP A 106 -1.22 4.91 14.32
CA ASP A 106 0.21 4.92 14.04
C ASP A 106 0.64 3.63 13.31
N LEU A 107 -0.14 3.28 12.28
CA LEU A 107 0.15 2.23 11.31
C LEU A 107 0.79 2.89 10.09
N GLU A 108 2.02 2.51 9.79
CA GLU A 108 2.75 3.02 8.64
C GLU A 108 2.10 2.58 7.32
N VAL A 109 2.08 3.45 6.32
CA VAL A 109 1.54 3.17 4.98
C VAL A 109 2.58 3.49 3.92
N LEU A 110 2.88 2.53 3.05
CA LEU A 110 3.74 2.74 1.89
C LEU A 110 3.05 3.58 0.82
N PHE A 111 3.77 4.53 0.24
CA PHE A 111 3.30 5.36 -0.87
C PHE A 111 3.87 4.84 -2.17
N LEU A 112 3.00 4.26 -2.99
CA LEU A 112 3.30 3.79 -4.34
C LEU A 112 3.04 4.94 -5.32
N VAL A 113 4.12 5.63 -5.71
CA VAL A 113 4.03 6.87 -6.50
C VAL A 113 4.51 6.72 -7.94
N ASP A 114 5.06 5.55 -8.31
CA ASP A 114 5.32 5.22 -9.71
C ASP A 114 4.17 4.39 -10.31
N PRO A 115 3.80 4.60 -11.59
CA PRO A 115 2.73 3.85 -12.25
C PRO A 115 2.91 2.31 -12.23
N ILE A 116 4.15 1.82 -12.20
CA ILE A 116 4.45 0.38 -12.17
C ILE A 116 4.29 -0.25 -10.78
N ASP A 117 4.25 0.57 -9.73
CA ASP A 117 4.31 0.10 -8.34
C ASP A 117 3.14 -0.78 -7.97
N GLU A 118 1.93 -0.34 -8.31
CA GLU A 118 0.70 -1.04 -7.94
C GLU A 118 0.69 -2.45 -8.56
N VAL A 119 1.08 -2.58 -9.82
CA VAL A 119 1.19 -3.87 -10.52
C VAL A 119 2.31 -4.73 -9.94
N ALA A 120 3.45 -4.12 -9.59
CA ALA A 120 4.59 -4.81 -8.98
C ALA A 120 4.22 -5.41 -7.60
N ILE A 121 3.57 -4.62 -6.74
CA ILE A 121 3.13 -5.04 -5.40
C ILE A 121 2.03 -6.11 -5.48
N GLN A 122 1.05 -5.95 -6.38
CA GLN A 122 0.02 -6.97 -6.61
C GLN A 122 0.60 -8.32 -7.06
N ASN A 123 1.69 -8.32 -7.84
CA ASN A 123 2.37 -9.56 -8.24
C ASN A 123 3.23 -10.16 -7.12
N LEU A 124 3.87 -9.35 -6.27
CA LEU A 124 4.61 -9.84 -5.10
C LEU A 124 3.72 -10.54 -4.08
N LYS A 125 2.49 -10.05 -3.87
CA LYS A 125 1.48 -10.52 -2.91
C LYS A 125 1.83 -10.35 -1.43
N SER A 126 3.03 -10.76 -1.02
CA SER A 126 3.48 -10.69 0.37
C SER A 126 4.99 -10.53 0.51
N TYR A 127 5.41 -10.04 1.67
CA TYR A 127 6.81 -9.94 2.08
C TYR A 127 6.97 -10.40 3.54
N LYS A 128 7.94 -11.27 3.82
CA LYS A 128 8.16 -11.86 5.16
C LYS A 128 6.86 -12.37 5.82
N GLU A 129 6.04 -13.09 5.04
CA GLU A 129 4.74 -13.65 5.47
C GLU A 129 3.61 -12.64 5.76
N LYS A 130 3.81 -11.37 5.37
CA LYS A 130 2.84 -10.27 5.56
C LYS A 130 2.28 -9.86 4.21
N ASN A 131 0.96 -9.80 4.06
CA ASN A 131 0.35 -9.46 2.77
C ASN A 131 0.42 -7.96 2.52
N PHE A 132 0.45 -7.56 1.25
CA PHE A 132 0.23 -6.16 0.89
C PHE A 132 -1.27 -5.87 0.81
N VAL A 133 -1.72 -4.85 1.55
CA VAL A 133 -3.12 -4.44 1.63
C VAL A 133 -3.27 -2.99 1.14
N ASP A 134 -4.08 -2.82 0.10
CA ASP A 134 -4.44 -1.51 -0.46
C ASP A 134 -5.51 -0.85 0.43
N ILE A 135 -5.15 0.28 1.05
CA ILE A 135 -6.06 0.99 1.97
C ILE A 135 -7.23 1.70 1.26
N SER A 136 -7.18 1.81 -0.07
CA SER A 136 -8.24 2.40 -0.90
C SER A 136 -9.35 1.40 -1.25
N LYS A 137 -9.18 0.11 -0.94
CA LYS A 137 -10.15 -0.96 -1.20
C LYS A 137 -11.18 -1.09 -0.09
N GLU A 138 -12.38 -1.53 -0.44
CA GLU A 138 -13.50 -1.67 0.49
C GLU A 138 -13.25 -2.64 1.65
N ASP A 139 -12.40 -3.66 1.49
CA ASP A 139 -12.18 -4.75 2.46
C ASP A 139 -11.10 -4.48 3.51
N LEU A 140 -10.61 -3.24 3.62
CA LEU A 140 -9.69 -2.83 4.67
C LEU A 140 -10.29 -3.08 6.06
N ASP A 141 -9.65 -3.96 6.83
CA ASP A 141 -10.01 -4.27 8.21
C ASP A 141 -8.87 -3.88 9.15
N LEU A 142 -9.12 -2.91 10.04
CA LEU A 142 -8.14 -2.41 11.01
C LEU A 142 -8.32 -3.02 12.40
N GLY A 143 -9.14 -4.06 12.55
CA GLY A 143 -9.35 -4.79 13.80
C GLY A 143 -10.25 -4.09 14.82
N ASP A 144 -10.85 -2.95 14.47
CA ASP A 144 -11.68 -2.10 15.36
C ASP A 144 -13.17 -2.43 15.31
N LYS A 145 -13.55 -3.64 14.91
CA LYS A 145 -14.97 -4.01 14.79
C LYS A 145 -15.63 -4.07 16.17
N ASP A 146 -16.27 -2.97 16.54
CA ASP A 146 -17.20 -2.87 17.65
C ASP A 146 -18.62 -3.11 17.09
N GLU A 147 -19.05 -4.37 17.12
CA GLU A 147 -20.32 -4.79 16.50
C GLU A 147 -21.54 -4.05 17.05
N GLU A 148 -21.51 -3.67 18.33
CA GLU A 148 -22.61 -2.91 18.94
C GLU A 148 -22.64 -1.47 18.44
N LYS A 149 -21.48 -0.80 18.36
CA LYS A 149 -21.42 0.54 17.75
C LYS A 149 -21.80 0.53 16.27
N GLU A 150 -21.35 -0.47 15.51
CA GLU A 150 -21.73 -0.60 14.10
C GLU A 150 -23.25 -0.78 13.92
N LYS A 151 -23.90 -1.55 14.79
CA LYS A 151 -25.38 -1.71 14.77
C LYS A 151 -26.08 -0.39 15.07
N VAL A 152 -25.64 0.33 16.10
CA VAL A 152 -26.21 1.64 16.47
C VAL A 152 -26.06 2.64 15.33
N MET A 153 -24.85 2.77 14.76
CA MET A 153 -24.61 3.67 13.65
C MET A 153 -25.43 3.28 12.41
N LYS A 154 -25.54 1.99 12.10
CA LYS A 154 -26.39 1.51 10.98
C LYS A 154 -27.87 1.82 11.19
N GLN A 155 -28.37 1.74 12.43
CA GLN A 155 -29.74 2.13 12.75
C GLN A 155 -29.95 3.64 12.60
N GLU A 156 -29.00 4.45 13.05
CA GLU A 156 -29.09 5.91 13.02
C GLU A 156 -28.94 6.49 11.61
N PHE A 157 -27.96 6.02 10.83
CA PHE A 157 -27.59 6.60 9.53
C PHE A 157 -27.97 5.72 8.33
N GLY A 158 -28.60 4.56 8.54
CA GLY A 158 -29.00 3.65 7.46
C GLY A 158 -29.94 4.31 6.45
N GLN A 159 -30.96 5.04 6.93
CA GLN A 159 -31.88 5.77 6.05
C GLN A 159 -31.17 6.85 5.22
N THR A 160 -30.17 7.51 5.81
CA THR A 160 -29.34 8.51 5.11
C THR A 160 -28.51 7.83 4.03
N CYS A 161 -27.90 6.68 4.31
CA CYS A 161 -27.14 5.90 3.32
C CYS A 161 -28.04 5.47 2.15
N ASP A 162 -29.24 4.97 2.42
CA ASP A 162 -30.22 4.57 1.41
C ASP A 162 -30.67 5.76 0.55
N TRP A 163 -30.89 6.91 1.17
CA TRP A 163 -31.26 8.14 0.46
C TRP A 163 -30.13 8.61 -0.46
N ILE A 164 -28.88 8.62 0.01
CA ILE A 164 -27.70 8.97 -0.80
C ILE A 164 -27.55 7.98 -1.96
N LYS A 165 -27.65 6.67 -1.69
CA LYS A 165 -27.56 5.62 -2.70
C LYS A 165 -28.64 5.79 -3.77
N LYS A 166 -29.89 6.07 -3.39
CA LYS A 166 -31.00 6.36 -4.32
C LYS A 166 -30.72 7.59 -5.18
N ARG A 167 -30.11 8.63 -4.61
CA ARG A 167 -29.77 9.86 -5.34
C ARG A 167 -28.62 9.66 -6.33
N LEU A 168 -27.62 8.86 -5.97
CA LEU A 168 -26.46 8.56 -6.81
C LEU A 168 -26.77 7.48 -7.88
N GLY A 169 -27.77 6.63 -7.66
CA GLY A 169 -28.22 5.64 -8.63
C GLY A 169 -27.13 4.64 -8.97
N GLU A 170 -26.86 4.47 -10.27
CA GLU A 170 -25.86 3.54 -10.81
C GLU A 170 -24.41 4.05 -10.72
N LYS A 171 -24.19 5.31 -10.29
CA LYS A 171 -22.84 5.90 -10.18
C LYS A 171 -21.98 5.29 -9.07
N VAL A 172 -22.59 4.63 -8.09
CA VAL A 172 -21.91 3.96 -6.98
C VAL A 172 -22.49 2.56 -6.82
N ALA A 173 -21.73 1.58 -6.35
CA ALA A 173 -22.27 0.25 -6.10
C ALA A 173 -23.13 0.24 -4.81
N SER A 174 -22.61 0.80 -3.73
CA SER A 174 -23.25 0.87 -2.41
C SER A 174 -22.86 2.18 -1.68
N VAL A 175 -23.57 2.49 -0.60
CA VAL A 175 -23.20 3.56 0.34
C VAL A 175 -23.20 2.94 1.73
N GLN A 176 -22.09 3.09 2.46
CA GLN A 176 -21.89 2.48 3.77
C GLN A 176 -21.26 3.48 4.73
N ILE A 177 -21.53 3.28 6.02
CA ILE A 177 -20.87 4.02 7.09
C ILE A 177 -19.42 3.53 7.18
N SER A 178 -18.49 4.47 7.17
CA SER A 178 -17.07 4.19 7.20
C SER A 178 -16.54 4.17 8.64
N ASN A 179 -15.66 3.23 8.93
CA ASN A 179 -14.86 3.17 10.17
C ASN A 179 -13.40 3.61 9.97
N ARG A 180 -13.02 4.03 8.76
CA ARG A 180 -11.64 4.40 8.39
C ARG A 180 -11.40 5.92 8.29
N LEU A 181 -12.43 6.72 8.49
CA LEU A 181 -12.37 8.19 8.44
C LEU A 181 -12.46 8.76 9.85
N SER A 182 -11.85 9.92 10.05
CA SER A 182 -11.86 10.69 11.28
C SER A 182 -12.33 12.13 11.02
N SER A 183 -11.68 12.82 10.07
CA SER A 183 -11.94 14.23 9.77
C SER A 183 -12.73 14.41 8.47
N SER A 184 -12.52 13.50 7.50
CA SER A 184 -13.19 13.55 6.22
C SER A 184 -14.64 13.04 6.30
N PRO A 185 -15.61 13.72 5.66
CA PRO A 185 -17.03 13.36 5.76
C PRO A 185 -17.38 12.10 4.97
N CYS A 186 -16.67 11.82 3.87
CA CYS A 186 -16.85 10.62 3.05
C CYS A 186 -15.62 10.37 2.15
N VAL A 187 -15.53 9.16 1.60
CA VAL A 187 -14.51 8.77 0.61
C VAL A 187 -15.10 7.74 -0.36
N LEU A 188 -14.61 7.69 -1.59
CA LEU A 188 -15.02 6.72 -2.60
C LEU A 188 -13.99 5.58 -2.64
N VAL A 189 -14.40 4.38 -2.25
CA VAL A 189 -13.54 3.18 -2.23
C VAL A 189 -13.67 2.39 -3.51
N SER A 190 -12.59 1.72 -3.91
CA SER A 190 -12.62 0.75 -5.01
C SER A 190 -13.10 -0.61 -4.51
N GLY A 191 -13.80 -1.36 -5.37
CA GLY A 191 -14.23 -2.72 -5.05
C GLY A 191 -13.05 -3.66 -4.81
N ARG A 192 -13.23 -4.67 -3.96
CA ARG A 192 -12.17 -5.58 -3.49
C ARG A 192 -11.33 -6.21 -4.61
N PHE A 193 -11.99 -6.66 -5.68
CA PHE A 193 -11.34 -7.33 -6.82
C PHE A 193 -11.22 -6.43 -8.06
N GLY A 194 -11.66 -5.17 -7.96
CA GLY A 194 -11.63 -4.21 -9.06
C GLY A 194 -10.27 -3.53 -9.19
N TRP A 195 -10.14 -2.67 -10.19
CA TRP A 195 -8.99 -1.76 -10.32
C TRP A 195 -9.07 -0.66 -9.27
N SER A 196 -7.93 -0.10 -8.85
CA SER A 196 -7.95 1.11 -8.03
C SER A 196 -8.24 2.31 -8.93
N ALA A 197 -8.65 3.44 -8.34
CA ALA A 197 -8.79 4.69 -9.07
C ALA A 197 -7.45 5.17 -9.68
N ASN A 198 -6.31 4.71 -9.15
CA ASN A 198 -5.01 5.01 -9.72
C ASN A 198 -4.76 4.19 -10.99
N MET A 199 -5.08 2.90 -10.99
CA MET A 199 -4.87 2.00 -12.13
C MET A 199 -5.88 2.21 -13.28
N GLU A 200 -7.04 2.82 -13.01
CA GLU A 200 -8.01 3.20 -14.05
C GLU A 200 -7.62 4.43 -14.89
N ARG A 201 -6.71 5.26 -14.39
CA ARG A 201 -6.24 6.48 -15.07
C ARG A 201 -5.15 6.17 -16.09
#